data_AF-A0A8J2KV43-F1
#
_entry.id   AF-A0A8J2KV43-F1
#
_cell.length_a   1.000
_cell.length_b   1.000
_cell.length_c   1.000
_cell.angle_alpha   90.00
_cell.angle_beta   90.00
_cell.angle_gamma   90.00
#
_symmetry.space_group_name_H-M   'P 1'
#
loop_
_entity.id
_entity.type
_entity.pdbx_description
1 polymer ?
#
loop_
_entity_poly.entity_id
_entity_poly.type
_entity_poly.pdbx_seq_one_letter_code
_entity_poly.pdbx_strand_id
1 'polypeptide(L)'
;ILNNNTALKDEVANMGMPIVRTFTVELEGGYHAPVRLFLPPGLLEEEDFKFPLILHVDGSPGSQQVSEKWGLSWATYLTSQKNFIVAEIDGRGTGFQGESLRHSVYRKLGNLEVNDHLEITQ
;
A
#
# COMPACT_ATOMS: atom_id res chain seq x y z
N ILE A 1 -0.96 -30.75 -9.82
CA ILE A 1 -0.46 -29.39 -9.49
C ILE A 1 0.86 -29.20 -10.22
N LEU A 2 1.02 -28.11 -10.99
CA LEU A 2 2.23 -27.83 -11.78
C LEU A 2 3.36 -27.23 -10.92
N ASN A 3 3.02 -26.30 -10.04
CA ASN A 3 3.91 -25.75 -9.03
C ASN A 3 3.07 -25.25 -7.85
N ASN A 4 3.44 -25.60 -6.62
CA ASN A 4 2.79 -25.18 -5.38
C ASN A 4 3.69 -24.29 -4.49
N ASN A 5 4.92 -24.00 -4.93
CA ASN A 5 5.91 -23.21 -4.21
C ASN A 5 6.16 -23.66 -2.75
N THR A 6 6.11 -24.98 -2.46
CA THR A 6 6.27 -25.50 -1.09
C THR A 6 7.54 -25.00 -0.41
N ALA A 7 8.68 -25.00 -1.10
CA ALA A 7 9.94 -24.53 -0.51
C ALA A 7 9.86 -23.07 -0.04
N LEU A 8 9.29 -22.17 -0.86
CA LEU A 8 9.11 -20.76 -0.51
C LEU A 8 8.09 -20.59 0.61
N LYS A 9 7.01 -21.38 0.59
CA LYS A 9 5.99 -21.37 1.64
C LYS A 9 6.59 -21.75 3.00
N ASP A 10 7.41 -22.80 3.03
CA ASP A 10 8.06 -23.28 4.25
C ASP A 10 9.10 -22.27 4.77
N GLU A 11 9.83 -21.59 3.88
CA GLU A 11 10.76 -20.54 4.25
C GLU A 11 10.04 -19.33 4.87
N VAL A 12 8.97 -18.86 4.21
CA VAL A 12 8.17 -17.71 4.67
C VAL A 12 7.42 -18.02 5.97
N ALA A 13 7.02 -19.27 6.20
CA ALA A 13 6.35 -19.69 7.43
C ALA A 13 7.21 -19.49 8.70
N ASN A 14 8.53 -19.45 8.56
CA ASN A 14 9.47 -19.22 9.65
C ASN A 14 9.86 -17.74 9.81
N MET A 15 9.33 -16.84 8.96
CA MET A 15 9.60 -15.40 9.01
C MET A 15 8.52 -14.67 9.81
N GLY A 16 8.92 -13.63 10.54
CA GLY A 16 7.99 -12.67 11.16
C GLY A 16 7.35 -11.77 10.10
N MET A 17 6.45 -12.31 9.28
CA MET A 17 5.82 -11.60 8.17
C MET A 17 4.98 -10.42 8.65
N PRO A 18 4.93 -9.32 7.88
CA PRO A 18 4.11 -8.17 8.24
C PRO A 18 2.63 -8.53 8.19
N ILE A 19 1.85 -7.88 9.05
CA ILE A 19 0.39 -7.94 8.98
C ILE A 19 -0.04 -6.94 7.90
N VAL A 20 -0.62 -7.44 6.81
CA VAL A 20 -1.09 -6.58 5.72
C VAL A 20 -2.55 -6.22 5.96
N ARG A 21 -2.87 -4.93 5.88
CA ARG A 21 -4.25 -4.42 5.92
C ARG A 21 -4.56 -3.61 4.69
N THR A 22 -5.70 -3.88 4.09
CA THR A 22 -6.21 -3.12 2.95
C THR A 22 -7.55 -2.52 3.31
N PHE A 23 -7.72 -1.23 3.05
CA PHE A 23 -8.98 -0.50 3.24
C PHE A 23 -9.09 0.62 2.20
N THR A 24 -10.21 1.32 2.20
CA THR A 24 -10.50 2.39 1.26
C THR A 24 -10.77 3.67 2.01
N VAL A 25 -10.18 4.77 1.54
CA VAL A 25 -10.43 6.13 2.06
C VAL A 25 -11.26 6.90 1.03
N GLU A 26 -12.28 7.62 1.49
CA GLU A 26 -13.04 8.55 0.66
C GLU A 26 -12.27 9.87 0.54
N LEU A 27 -12.09 10.33 -0.69
CA LEU A 27 -11.40 11.57 -1.04
C LEU A 27 -12.38 12.65 -1.49
N GLU A 28 -11.93 13.89 -1.51
CA GLU A 28 -12.68 15.00 -2.09
C GLU A 28 -13.17 14.69 -3.51
N GLY A 29 -14.45 14.99 -3.77
CA GLY A 29 -15.09 14.73 -5.06
C GLY A 29 -15.69 13.33 -5.20
N GLY A 30 -15.81 12.57 -4.12
CA GLY A 30 -16.46 11.25 -4.10
C GLY A 30 -15.61 10.14 -4.71
N TYR A 31 -14.29 10.34 -4.76
CA TYR A 31 -13.35 9.32 -5.17
C TYR A 31 -13.02 8.41 -3.98
N HIS A 32 -12.62 7.18 -4.28
CA HIS A 32 -12.28 6.18 -3.28
C HIS A 32 -10.87 5.69 -3.55
N ALA A 33 -9.94 5.94 -2.62
CA ALA A 33 -8.55 5.54 -2.72
C ALA A 33 -8.29 4.26 -1.92
N PRO A 34 -7.90 3.15 -2.55
CA PRO A 34 -7.39 1.99 -1.86
C PRO A 34 -6.07 2.32 -1.15
N VAL A 35 -5.94 1.82 0.08
CA VAL A 35 -4.75 1.97 0.91
C VAL A 35 -4.34 0.59 1.40
N ARG A 36 -3.05 0.29 1.30
CA ARG A 36 -2.44 -0.93 1.85
C ARG A 36 -1.38 -0.56 2.88
N LEU A 37 -1.53 -1.11 4.08
CA LEU A 37 -0.56 -0.98 5.17
C LEU A 37 0.15 -2.29 5.41
N PHE A 38 1.48 -2.22 5.52
CA PHE A 38 2.33 -3.26 6.08
C PHE A 38 2.61 -2.88 7.53
N LEU A 39 2.12 -3.69 8.47
CA LEU A 39 2.25 -3.45 9.90
C LEU A 39 3.24 -4.45 10.52
N PRO A 40 4.05 -4.02 11.52
CA PRO A 40 4.95 -4.92 12.22
C PRO A 40 4.21 -6.13 12.82
N PRO A 41 4.79 -7.35 12.76
CA PRO A 41 4.14 -8.57 13.26
C PRO A 41 3.78 -8.55 14.75
N GLY A 42 4.49 -7.73 15.54
CA GLY A 42 4.28 -7.57 16.98
C GLY A 42 3.46 -6.34 17.35
N LEU A 43 2.79 -5.67 16.40
CA LEU A 43 1.97 -4.51 16.68
C LEU A 43 0.74 -4.92 17.52
N LEU A 44 0.69 -4.43 18.76
CA LEU A 44 -0.48 -4.57 19.64
C LEU A 44 -1.31 -3.28 19.56
N GLU A 45 -2.56 -3.38 19.11
CA GLU A 45 -3.44 -2.22 18.89
C GLU A 45 -3.78 -1.47 20.19
N GLU A 46 -3.68 -2.15 21.33
CA GLU A 46 -4.02 -1.60 22.63
C GLU A 46 -2.88 -0.78 23.26
N GLU A 47 -1.71 -0.76 22.62
CA GLU A 47 -0.52 -0.07 23.11
C GLU A 47 -0.21 1.19 22.29
N ASP A 48 0.10 2.28 22.99
CA ASP A 48 0.34 3.60 22.42
C ASP A 48 1.76 3.74 21.87
N PHE A 49 2.16 2.84 20.98
CA PHE A 49 3.47 2.84 20.34
C PHE A 49 3.48 3.64 19.04
N LYS A 50 4.46 4.55 18.93
CA LYS A 50 4.69 5.33 17.72
C LYS A 50 5.69 4.62 16.82
N PHE A 51 5.26 4.28 15.61
CA PHE A 51 6.11 3.70 14.57
C PHE A 51 6.36 4.73 13.46
N PRO A 52 7.58 4.78 12.89
CA PRO A 52 7.83 5.59 11.70
C PRO A 52 7.04 5.04 10.51
N LEU A 53 6.35 5.94 9.80
CA LEU A 53 5.63 5.64 8.57
C LEU A 53 6.48 6.00 7.34
N ILE A 54 6.59 5.06 6.41
CA ILE A 54 7.11 5.30 5.06
C ILE A 54 5.94 5.23 4.09
N LEU A 55 5.72 6.30 3.33
CA LEU A 55 4.79 6.30 2.21
C LEU A 55 5.51 5.85 0.94
N HIS A 56 5.15 4.68 0.42
CA HIS A 56 5.65 4.13 -0.83
C HIS A 56 4.76 4.59 -1.99
N VAL A 57 5.30 5.49 -2.81
CA VAL A 57 4.56 6.17 -3.87
C VAL A 57 5.03 5.71 -5.24
N ASP A 58 4.07 5.28 -6.07
CA ASP A 58 4.23 5.19 -7.51
C ASP A 58 3.35 6.26 -8.17
N GLY A 59 3.99 7.21 -8.85
CA GLY A 59 3.32 8.32 -9.54
C GLY A 59 3.00 8.03 -11.00
N SER A 60 3.16 6.78 -11.47
CA SER A 60 2.96 6.42 -12.86
C SER A 60 1.46 6.42 -13.23
N PRO A 61 1.01 7.21 -14.21
CA PRO A 61 -0.40 7.23 -14.60
C PRO A 61 -0.88 5.86 -15.09
N GLY A 62 -1.94 5.35 -14.47
CA GLY A 62 -2.53 4.04 -14.75
C GLY A 62 -1.83 2.86 -14.08
N SER A 63 -0.84 3.07 -13.22
CA SER A 63 -0.28 2.00 -12.38
C SER A 63 -1.19 1.69 -11.18
N GLN A 64 -0.87 0.61 -10.46
CA GLN A 64 -1.62 0.15 -9.28
C GLN A 64 -0.64 -0.53 -8.33
N GLN A 65 -0.52 0.00 -7.11
CA GLN A 65 0.29 -0.61 -6.06
C GLN A 65 -0.54 -1.49 -5.14
N VAL A 66 -1.75 -1.04 -4.79
CA VAL A 66 -2.67 -1.72 -3.88
C VAL A 66 -3.34 -2.86 -4.62
N SER A 67 -2.86 -4.08 -4.36
CA SER A 67 -3.36 -5.31 -4.96
C SER A 67 -3.19 -6.51 -4.02
N GLU A 68 -3.93 -7.59 -4.30
CA GLU A 68 -3.83 -8.87 -3.60
C GLU A 68 -2.66 -9.75 -4.13
N LYS A 69 -1.78 -9.18 -4.95
CA LYS A 69 -0.64 -9.91 -5.49
C LYS A 69 0.36 -10.21 -4.38
N TRP A 70 0.65 -11.50 -4.17
CA TRP A 70 1.68 -11.93 -3.22
C TRP A 70 3.08 -11.59 -3.73
N GLY A 71 3.93 -11.09 -2.83
CA GLY A 71 5.33 -10.82 -3.11
C GLY A 71 6.08 -10.42 -1.84
N LEU A 72 7.41 -10.54 -1.92
CA LEU A 72 8.33 -10.02 -0.92
C LEU A 72 9.04 -8.80 -1.51
N SER A 73 9.14 -7.73 -0.73
CA SER A 73 9.81 -6.50 -1.16
C SER A 73 10.60 -5.89 0.00
N TRP A 74 11.28 -4.76 -0.25
CA TRP A 74 11.94 -3.99 0.80
C TRP A 74 10.96 -3.56 1.90
N ALA A 75 9.68 -3.37 1.58
CA ALA A 75 8.64 -3.03 2.54
C ALA A 75 8.44 -4.15 3.57
N THR A 76 8.47 -5.41 3.11
CA THR A 76 8.42 -6.59 3.99
C THR A 76 9.58 -6.58 4.97
N TYR A 77 10.80 -6.33 4.49
CA TYR A 77 12.00 -6.29 5.35
C TYR A 77 11.92 -5.18 6.42
N LEU A 78 11.61 -3.94 6.02
CA LEU A 78 11.55 -2.82 6.96
C LEU A 78 10.46 -3.01 8.01
N THR A 79 9.30 -3.54 7.61
CA THR A 79 8.19 -3.78 8.51
C THR A 79 8.50 -4.89 9.50
N SER A 80 9.05 -6.00 9.02
CA SER A 80 9.35 -7.17 9.85
C SER A 80 10.55 -7.00 10.77
N GLN A 81 11.61 -6.32 10.32
CA GLN A 81 12.91 -6.29 11.03
C GLN A 81 13.25 -4.94 11.65
N LYS A 82 12.65 -3.85 11.16
CA LYS A 82 12.97 -2.48 11.59
C LYS A 82 11.79 -1.76 12.24
N ASN A 83 10.64 -2.42 12.36
CA ASN A 83 9.42 -1.87 12.95
C ASN A 83 8.98 -0.56 12.28
N PHE A 84 9.08 -0.49 10.95
CA PHE A 84 8.44 0.59 10.18
C PHE A 84 7.03 0.18 9.80
N ILE A 85 6.15 1.15 9.63
CA ILE A 85 4.91 0.95 8.88
C ILE A 85 5.19 1.42 7.46
N VAL A 86 4.79 0.62 6.47
CA VAL A 86 4.83 1.04 5.06
C VAL A 86 3.40 1.18 4.57
N ALA A 87 3.07 2.33 3.99
CA ALA A 87 1.78 2.59 3.36
C ALA A 87 1.95 2.72 1.85
N GLU A 88 1.00 2.16 1.11
CA GLU A 88 0.82 2.36 -0.32
C GLU A 88 -0.59 2.88 -0.55
N ILE A 89 -0.72 3.86 -1.44
CA ILE A 89 -1.96 4.57 -1.70
C ILE A 89 -2.17 4.61 -3.21
N ASP A 90 -3.33 4.16 -3.67
CA ASP A 90 -3.75 4.35 -5.05
C ASP A 90 -4.80 5.48 -5.13
N GLY A 91 -4.32 6.70 -5.35
CA GLY A 91 -5.15 7.90 -5.51
C GLY A 91 -5.66 8.10 -6.94
N ARG A 92 -6.07 9.32 -7.27
CA ARG A 92 -6.46 9.71 -8.63
C ARG A 92 -5.31 9.54 -9.61
N GLY A 93 -5.63 9.15 -10.85
CA GLY A 93 -4.66 8.86 -11.91
C GLY A 93 -4.17 7.42 -11.95
N THR A 94 -4.39 6.62 -10.91
CA THR A 94 -4.08 5.18 -10.91
C THR A 94 -5.03 4.38 -11.81
N GLY A 95 -4.68 3.12 -12.03
CA GLY A 95 -5.38 2.19 -12.90
C GLY A 95 -6.53 1.45 -12.21
N PHE A 96 -7.24 0.63 -13.00
CA PHE A 96 -8.21 -0.37 -12.52
C PHE A 96 -9.40 0.13 -11.70
N GLN A 97 -9.64 1.45 -11.64
CA GLN A 97 -10.78 2.07 -10.96
C GLN A 97 -11.69 2.87 -11.91
N GLY A 98 -11.60 2.60 -13.22
CA GLY A 98 -12.39 3.26 -14.25
C GLY A 98 -11.65 4.40 -14.96
N GLU A 99 -12.17 4.76 -16.14
CA GLU A 99 -11.52 5.72 -17.03
C GLU A 99 -11.52 7.16 -16.48
N SER A 100 -12.59 7.54 -15.77
CA SER A 100 -12.74 8.87 -15.17
C SER A 100 -11.66 9.14 -14.11
N LEU A 101 -11.38 8.16 -13.25
CA LEU A 101 -10.32 8.27 -12.24
C LEU A 101 -8.94 8.33 -12.90
N ARG A 102 -8.67 7.45 -13.86
CA ARG A 102 -7.39 7.41 -14.58
C ARG A 102 -7.08 8.71 -15.33
N HIS A 103 -8.07 9.34 -15.98
CA HIS A 103 -7.86 10.56 -16.75
C HIS A 103 -8.01 11.85 -15.95
N SER A 104 -8.37 11.79 -14.66
CA SER A 104 -8.47 12.98 -13.81
C SER A 104 -7.17 13.81 -13.76
N VAL A 105 -6.01 13.15 -13.89
CA VAL A 105 -4.67 13.75 -13.91
C VAL A 105 -4.23 14.24 -15.30
N TYR A 106 -5.08 14.12 -16.33
CA TYR A 106 -4.74 14.55 -17.68
C TYR A 106 -4.41 16.05 -17.72
N ARG A 107 -3.20 16.38 -18.17
CA ARG A 107 -2.61 17.74 -18.18
C ARG A 107 -2.48 18.38 -16.78
N LYS A 108 -2.56 17.58 -15.71
CA LYS A 108 -2.48 18.01 -14.30
C LYS A 108 -1.58 17.09 -13.46
N LEU A 109 -0.59 16.45 -14.10
CA LEU A 109 0.31 15.50 -13.44
C LEU A 109 1.05 16.14 -12.26
N GLY A 110 1.12 15.41 -11.16
CA GLY A 110 1.79 15.83 -9.93
C GLY A 110 1.02 16.87 -9.12
N ASN A 111 -0.28 17.07 -9.38
CA ASN A 111 -1.13 17.96 -8.61
C ASN A 111 -2.14 17.16 -7.80
N LEU A 112 -3.06 16.47 -8.47
CA LEU A 112 -4.12 15.71 -7.80
C LEU A 112 -3.54 14.53 -7.02
N GLU A 113 -2.56 13.85 -7.61
CA GLU A 113 -1.89 12.69 -7.02
C GLU A 113 -1.23 13.05 -5.68
N VAL A 114 -0.55 14.20 -5.64
CA VAL A 114 0.12 14.71 -4.43
C VAL A 114 -0.90 15.12 -3.38
N ASN A 115 -1.97 15.81 -3.78
CA ASN A 115 -3.02 16.21 -2.84
C ASN A 115 -3.70 14.99 -2.20
N ASP A 116 -3.99 13.94 -2.97
CA ASP A 116 -4.60 12.71 -2.43
C ASP A 116 -3.71 12.04 -1.38
N HIS A 117 -2.40 12.03 -1.63
CA HIS A 117 -1.43 11.46 -0.69
C HIS A 117 -1.33 12.30 0.59
N LEU A 118 -1.40 13.62 0.47
CA LEU A 118 -1.41 14.54 1.62
C LEU A 118 -2.71 14.44 2.42
N GLU A 119 -3.86 14.33 1.75
CA GLU A 119 -5.18 14.21 2.39
C GLU A 119 -5.28 12.93 3.23
N ILE A 120 -4.73 11.81 2.74
CA ILE A 120 -4.80 10.53 3.46
C ILE A 120 -3.80 10.46 4.63
N THR A 121 -2.69 11.21 4.57
CA THR A 121 -1.61 11.10 5.56
C THR A 121 -1.64 12.17 6.66
N GLN A 122 -2.56 13.13 6.59
CA GLN A 122 -2.76 14.19 7.60
C GLN A 122 -3.92 13.86 8.54
#